data_AF-A0A0B0IPK9-F1
#
_entry.id   AF-A0A0B0IPK9-F1
#
_cell.length_a   1.000
_cell.length_b   1.000
_cell.length_c   1.000
_cell.angle_alpha   90.00
_cell.angle_beta   90.00
_cell.angle_gamma   90.00
#
_symmetry.space_group_name_H-M   'P 1'
#
loop_
_entity.id
_entity.type
_entity.pdbx_description
1 polymer ?
#
loop_
_entity_poly.entity_id
_entity_poly.type
_entity_poly.pdbx_seq_one_letter_code
_entity_poly.pdbx_strand_id
1 'polypeptide(L)'
;MRGQWSLILGIIAAVIIAIFAVINVDSVRVNYMFGTAEWPLILVILGSVLMGAIIVGAVGMVKVYRLQAEIKRLKHSQSKPKQDKEQIAKGKGTPNDQMELKDRNKTIYQSKEKND
;
A
#
# COMPACT_ATOMS: atom_id res chain seq x y z
N MET A 1 20.84 -5.80 19.03
CA MET A 1 22.21 -5.50 18.56
C MET A 1 22.35 -5.38 17.02
N ARG A 2 21.31 -5.63 16.19
CA ARG A 2 21.45 -5.71 14.72
C ARG A 2 21.49 -4.37 13.96
N GLY A 3 20.98 -3.28 14.53
CA GLY A 3 20.98 -1.95 13.87
C GLY A 3 22.26 -1.13 14.06
N GLN A 4 23.12 -1.49 15.01
CA GLN A 4 24.39 -0.78 15.22
C GLN A 4 25.43 -1.18 14.17
N TRP A 5 25.42 -2.45 13.74
CA TRP A 5 26.29 -2.94 12.68
C TRP A 5 26.06 -2.24 11.34
N SER A 6 24.82 -1.89 11.00
CA SER A 6 24.54 -1.13 9.78
C SER A 6 25.08 0.29 9.84
N LEU A 7 25.07 0.94 11.01
CA LEU A 7 25.67 2.26 11.19
C LEU A 7 27.19 2.21 10.98
N ILE A 8 27.85 1.23 11.61
CA ILE A 8 29.29 1.03 11.49
C ILE A 8 29.68 0.73 10.04
N LEU A 9 28.96 -0.18 9.37
CA LEU A 9 29.17 -0.47 7.95
C LEU A 9 28.92 0.75 7.06
N GLY A 10 27.90 1.55 7.37
CA GLY A 10 27.60 2.79 6.65
C GLY A 10 28.73 3.82 6.78
N ILE A 11 29.31 3.98 7.97
CA ILE A 11 30.46 4.86 8.19
C ILE A 11 31.68 4.36 7.41
N ILE A 12 31.98 3.06 7.48
CA ILE A 12 33.10 2.46 6.73
C ILE A 12 32.91 2.69 5.22
N ALA A 13 31.70 2.45 4.69
CA ALA A 13 31.39 2.72 3.29
C ALA A 13 31.54 4.20 2.93
N ALA A 14 31.09 5.13 3.79
CA ALA A 14 31.25 6.56 3.58
C ALA A 14 32.72 6.98 3.50
N VAL A 15 33.58 6.43 4.37
CA VAL A 15 35.03 6.67 4.33
C VAL A 15 35.63 6.13 3.03
N ILE A 16 35.27 4.92 2.61
CA ILE A 16 35.73 4.34 1.34
C ILE A 16 35.33 5.24 0.16
N ILE A 17 34.07 5.66 0.09
CA ILE A 17 33.56 6.55 -0.97
C ILE A 17 34.31 7.89 -0.96
N ALA A 18 34.57 8.47 0.22
CA ALA A 18 35.32 9.71 0.35
C ALA A 18 36.76 9.58 -0.15
N ILE A 19 37.45 8.47 0.17
CA ILE A 19 38.79 8.19 -0.36
C ILE A 19 38.76 8.07 -1.89
N PHE A 20 37.79 7.32 -2.43
CA PHE A 20 37.62 7.20 -3.89
C PHE A 20 37.36 8.55 -4.55
N ALA A 21 36.56 9.42 -3.93
CA ALA A 21 36.25 10.75 -4.45
C ALA A 21 37.48 11.66 -4.50
N VAL A 22 38.37 11.59 -3.51
CA VAL A 22 39.61 12.37 -3.48
C VAL A 22 40.61 11.86 -4.52
N ILE A 23 40.79 10.53 -4.61
CA ILE A 23 41.77 9.93 -5.53
C ILE A 23 41.35 10.10 -7.00
N ASN A 24 40.04 10.05 -7.29
CA ASN A 24 39.50 10.11 -8.65
C ASN A 24 38.83 11.47 -8.93
N VAL A 25 39.40 12.55 -8.42
CA VAL A 25 38.95 13.93 -8.70
C VAL A 25 39.42 14.44 -10.07
N ASP A 26 39.57 13.52 -11.03
CA ASP A 26 39.94 13.87 -12.39
C ASP A 26 38.77 14.57 -13.07
N SER A 27 39.06 15.72 -13.65
CA SER A 27 38.09 16.51 -14.41
C SER A 27 37.75 15.77 -15.70
N VAL A 28 36.46 15.44 -15.86
CA VAL A 28 35.92 14.84 -17.07
C VAL A 28 34.98 15.83 -17.74
N ARG A 29 35.15 15.98 -19.06
CA ARG A 29 34.29 16.81 -19.88
C ARG A 29 32.93 16.13 -20.05
N VAL A 30 31.89 16.79 -19.59
CA VAL A 30 30.51 16.35 -19.79
C VAL A 30 29.84 17.27 -20.80
N ASN A 31 29.19 16.67 -21.80
CA ASN A 31 28.40 17.38 -22.81
C ASN A 31 26.91 17.26 -22.45
N TYR A 32 26.30 18.38 -22.07
CA TYR A 32 24.91 18.46 -21.61
C TYR A 32 23.93 18.84 -22.73
N MET A 33 24.25 18.49 -23.99
CA MET A 33 23.48 18.80 -25.20
C MET A 33 23.46 20.29 -25.60
N PHE A 34 23.46 21.22 -24.64
CA PHE A 34 23.46 22.68 -24.85
C PHE A 34 24.73 23.38 -24.36
N GLY A 35 25.76 22.61 -23.99
CA GLY A 35 27.02 23.14 -23.48
C GLY A 35 27.93 22.04 -22.94
N THR A 36 29.19 22.39 -22.71
CA THR A 36 30.19 21.48 -22.12
C THR A 36 30.76 22.09 -20.86
N ALA A 37 30.87 21.29 -19.80
CA ALA A 37 31.53 21.69 -18.57
C ALA A 37 32.41 20.56 -18.05
N GLU A 38 33.47 20.91 -17.33
CA GLU A 38 34.40 19.94 -16.74
C GLU A 38 34.05 19.76 -15.27
N TRP A 39 33.66 18.53 -14.93
CA TRP A 39 33.28 18.13 -13.58
C TRP A 39 34.09 16.90 -13.17
N PRO A 40 34.47 16.77 -11.89
CA PRO A 40 35.02 15.53 -11.37
C PRO A 40 34.12 14.33 -11.68
N LEU A 41 34.70 13.24 -12.18
CA LEU A 41 33.96 12.04 -12.60
C LEU A 41 33.03 11.49 -11.50
N ILE A 42 33.47 11.53 -10.24
CA ILE A 42 32.70 11.06 -9.10
C ILE A 42 31.38 11.83 -8.92
N LEU A 43 31.35 13.14 -9.19
CA LEU A 43 30.13 13.94 -9.08
C LEU A 43 29.09 13.52 -10.12
N VAL A 44 29.54 13.18 -11.33
CA VAL A 44 28.69 12.68 -12.42
C VAL A 44 28.08 11.32 -12.04
N ILE A 45 28.90 10.42 -11.48
CA ILE A 45 28.44 9.09 -11.02
C ILE A 45 27.45 9.24 -9.88
N LEU A 46 27.79 10.00 -8.83
CA LEU A 46 26.92 10.22 -7.68
C LEU A 46 25.59 10.86 -8.10
N GLY A 47 25.62 11.86 -8.98
CA GLY A 47 24.42 12.48 -9.53
C GLY A 47 23.54 11.49 -10.30
N SER A 48 24.15 10.64 -11.12
CA SER A 48 23.44 9.61 -11.90
C SER A 48 22.80 8.55 -11.00
N VAL A 49 23.54 8.06 -10.01
CA VAL A 49 23.05 7.08 -9.02
C VAL A 49 21.92 7.69 -8.17
N LEU A 50 22.09 8.93 -7.73
CA LEU A 50 21.06 9.67 -6.99
C LEU A 50 19.78 9.80 -7.82
N MET A 51 19.90 10.16 -9.10
CA MET A 51 18.75 10.29 -9.98
C MET A 51 18.03 8.94 -10.16
N GLY A 52 18.78 7.86 -10.35
CA GLY A 52 18.24 6.50 -10.38
C GLY A 52 17.51 6.12 -9.07
N ALA A 53 18.10 6.43 -7.92
CA ALA A 53 17.51 6.18 -6.61
C ALA A 53 16.22 6.98 -6.39
N ILE A 54 16.16 8.23 -6.85
CA ILE A 54 14.94 9.05 -6.82
C ILE A 54 13.84 8.41 -7.66
N ILE A 55 14.15 8.00 -8.90
CA ILE A 55 13.17 7.38 -9.80
C ILE A 55 12.64 6.08 -9.20
N VAL A 56 13.53 5.18 -8.77
CA VAL A 56 13.16 3.90 -8.16
C VAL A 56 12.37 4.12 -6.87
N GLY A 57 12.81 5.07 -6.04
CA GLY A 57 12.13 5.47 -4.80
C GLY A 57 10.72 5.98 -5.06
N ALA A 58 10.53 6.85 -6.06
CA ALA A 58 9.23 7.38 -6.44
C ALA A 58 8.27 6.27 -6.93
N VAL A 59 8.74 5.39 -7.83
CA VAL A 59 7.96 4.25 -8.33
C VAL A 59 7.61 3.30 -7.18
N GLY A 60 8.57 3.00 -6.31
CA GLY A 60 8.38 2.16 -5.13
C GLY A 60 7.35 2.77 -4.16
N MET A 61 7.40 4.07 -3.95
CA MET A 61 6.47 4.79 -3.09
C MET A 61 5.02 4.70 -3.60
N VAL A 62 4.79 4.89 -4.91
CA VAL A 62 3.47 4.70 -5.53
C VAL A 62 2.94 3.28 -5.30
N LYS A 63 3.79 2.27 -5.46
CA LYS A 63 3.43 0.87 -5.19
C LYS A 63 3.03 0.65 -3.74
N VAL A 64 3.82 1.18 -2.80
CA VAL A 64 3.54 1.09 -1.36
C VAL A 64 2.21 1.75 -1.02
N TYR A 65 1.92 2.94 -1.58
CA TYR A 65 0.64 3.62 -1.36
C TYR A 65 -0.55 2.78 -1.85
N ARG A 66 -0.48 2.18 -3.04
CA ARG A 66 -1.54 1.31 -3.56
C ARG A 66 -1.77 0.08 -2.68
N LEU A 67 -0.67 -0.55 -2.23
CA LEU A 67 -0.74 -1.70 -1.32
C LEU A 67 -1.38 -1.31 0.01
N GLN A 68 -1.04 -0.15 0.57
CA GLN A 68 -1.67 0.35 1.81
C GLN A 68 -3.18 0.61 1.63
N ALA A 69 -3.59 1.17 0.49
CA ALA A 69 -5.00 1.39 0.17
C ALA A 69 -5.75 0.06 0.06
N GLU A 70 -5.16 -0.94 -0.60
CA GLU A 70 -5.74 -2.27 -0.71
C GLU A 70 -5.83 -2.98 0.64
N ILE A 71 -4.79 -2.91 1.48
CA ILE A 71 -4.82 -3.41 2.86
C ILE A 71 -5.98 -2.77 3.63
N LYS A 72 -6.19 -1.46 3.50
CA LYS A 72 -7.31 -0.76 4.17
C LYS A 72 -8.68 -1.25 3.66
N ARG A 73 -8.82 -1.45 2.35
CA ARG A 73 -10.05 -1.99 1.73
C ARG A 73 -10.34 -3.41 2.21
N LEU A 74 -9.34 -4.29 2.17
CA LEU A 74 -9.47 -5.69 2.59
C LEU A 74 -9.81 -5.80 4.09
N LYS A 75 -9.16 -4.99 4.95
CA LYS A 75 -9.50 -4.91 6.38
C LYS A 75 -10.94 -4.46 6.61
N HIS A 76 -11.45 -3.51 5.82
CA HIS A 76 -12.83 -3.05 5.94
C HIS A 76 -13.85 -4.09 5.45
N SER A 77 -13.51 -4.89 4.44
CA SER A 77 -14.37 -5.99 3.98
C SER A 77 -14.42 -7.16 4.96
N GLN A 78 -13.42 -7.35 5.82
CA GLN A 78 -13.44 -8.35 6.89
C GLN A 78 -14.15 -7.90 8.18
N SER A 79 -14.46 -6.60 8.35
CA SER A 79 -15.24 -6.10 9.49
C SER A 79 -16.75 -6.07 9.23
N LYS A 80 -17.19 -6.06 7.97
CA LYS A 80 -18.61 -6.16 7.58
C LYS A 80 -19.30 -7.53 7.83
N PRO A 81 -18.64 -8.71 7.78
CA PRO A 81 -19.28 -10.00 8.02
C PRO A 81 -19.80 -10.17 9.46
N LYS A 82 -19.37 -9.30 10.40
CA LYS A 82 -19.94 -9.30 11.76
C LYS A 82 -21.32 -8.66 11.81
N GLN A 83 -21.62 -7.67 10.97
CA GLN A 83 -22.94 -7.03 10.93
C GLN A 83 -23.99 -7.93 10.27
N ASP A 84 -23.60 -8.75 9.30
CA ASP A 84 -24.52 -9.70 8.65
C ASP A 84 -24.81 -10.90 9.55
N LYS A 85 -23.80 -11.39 10.29
CA LYS A 85 -24.00 -12.46 11.29
C LYS A 85 -24.80 -12.00 12.50
N GLU A 86 -24.70 -10.74 12.90
CA GLU A 86 -25.46 -10.19 14.03
C GLU A 86 -26.90 -9.82 13.65
N GLN A 87 -27.18 -9.51 12.38
CA GLN A 87 -28.54 -9.34 11.87
C GLN A 87 -29.27 -10.68 11.65
N ILE A 88 -28.57 -11.72 11.21
CA ILE A 88 -29.12 -13.08 11.17
C ILE A 88 -29.33 -13.65 12.59
N ALA A 89 -28.48 -13.31 13.56
CA ALA A 89 -28.66 -13.70 14.96
C ALA A 89 -29.74 -12.87 15.71
N LYS A 90 -29.97 -11.61 15.33
CA LYS A 90 -31.03 -10.74 15.88
C LYS A 90 -32.27 -10.78 15.01
N GLY A 91 -32.81 -11.97 14.72
CA GLY A 91 -34.14 -12.29 14.16
C GLY A 91 -35.05 -11.18 13.60
N LYS A 92 -34.53 -10.24 12.83
CA LYS A 92 -35.29 -9.18 12.17
C LYS A 92 -35.33 -9.59 10.71
N GLY A 93 -36.27 -10.50 10.41
CA GLY A 93 -36.70 -10.73 9.04
C GLY A 93 -36.99 -9.39 8.38
N THR A 94 -36.69 -9.30 7.10
CA THR A 94 -36.93 -8.08 6.32
C THR A 94 -38.41 -7.68 6.46
N PRO A 95 -38.77 -6.39 6.31
CA PRO A 95 -40.18 -5.96 6.37
C PRO A 95 -41.11 -6.79 5.46
N ASN A 96 -40.56 -7.35 4.38
CA ASN A 96 -41.25 -8.25 3.47
C ASN A 96 -41.56 -9.63 4.07
N ASP A 97 -40.61 -10.21 4.82
CA ASP A 97 -40.79 -11.52 5.47
C ASP A 97 -41.92 -11.49 6.52
N GLN A 98 -42.07 -10.39 7.25
CA GLN A 98 -43.14 -10.24 8.24
C GLN A 98 -44.52 -10.05 7.62
N MET A 99 -44.61 -9.38 6.47
CA MET A 99 -45.86 -9.29 5.71
C MET A 99 -46.25 -10.65 5.15
N GLU A 100 -45.30 -11.39 4.57
CA GLU A 100 -45.55 -12.71 4.01
C GLU A 100 -45.97 -13.74 5.05
N LEU A 101 -45.38 -13.72 6.25
CA LEU A 101 -45.77 -14.59 7.37
C LEU A 101 -47.16 -14.26 7.93
N LYS A 102 -47.53 -12.97 7.99
CA LYS A 102 -48.88 -12.55 8.41
C LYS A 102 -49.94 -12.98 7.41
N ASP A 103 -49.65 -12.82 6.12
CA ASP A 103 -50.57 -13.23 5.05
C ASP A 103 -50.74 -14.75 5.03
N ARG A 104 -49.64 -15.52 5.15
CA ARG A 104 -49.71 -16.98 5.26
C ARG A 104 -50.53 -17.43 6.45
N ASN A 105 -50.34 -16.83 7.62
CA ASN A 105 -51.06 -17.23 8.81
C ASN A 105 -52.56 -16.89 8.71
N LYS A 106 -52.90 -15.75 8.09
CA LYS A 106 -54.30 -15.36 7.83
C LYS A 106 -55.01 -16.34 6.89
N THR A 107 -54.31 -16.90 5.90
CA THR A 107 -54.86 -17.94 5.02
C THR A 107 -55.09 -19.25 5.76
N ILE A 108 -54.18 -19.64 6.65
CA ILE A 108 -54.30 -20.86 7.45
C ILE A 108 -55.54 -20.81 8.37
N TYR A 109 -55.80 -19.70 9.05
CA TYR A 109 -56.99 -19.57 9.90
C TYR A 109 -58.30 -19.64 9.10
N GLN A 110 -58.36 -18.95 7.95
CA GLN A 110 -59.53 -19.03 7.07
C GLN A 110 -59.74 -20.41 6.45
N SER A 111 -58.67 -21.20 6.27
CA SER A 111 -58.77 -22.58 5.79
C SER A 111 -59.26 -23.56 6.86
N LYS A 112 -59.03 -23.26 8.14
CA LYS A 112 -59.56 -24.06 9.26
C LYS A 112 -61.03 -23.79 9.51
N GLU A 113 -61.45 -22.52 9.44
CA GLU A 113 -62.83 -22.10 9.67
C GLU A 113 -63.81 -22.55 8.58
N LYS A 114 -63.30 -22.98 7.42
CA LYS A 114 -64.10 -23.47 6.29
C LYS A 114 -64.28 -24.99 6.24
N ASN A 115 -63.60 -25.72 7.14
CA ASN A 115 -63.57 -27.18 7.21
C ASN A 115 -64.22 -27.74 8.50
N ASP A 116 -64.76 -26.86 9.35
CA ASP A 116 -65.74 -27.18 10.40
C ASP A 116 -67.14 -26.76 9.92
#